data_AF-A0A168NEE9-F1
#
_entry.id   AF-A0A168NEE9-F1
#
_cell.length_a   1.000
_cell.length_b   1.000
_cell.length_c   1.000
_cell.angle_alpha   90.00
_cell.angle_beta   90.00
_cell.angle_gamma   90.00
#
_symmetry.space_group_name_H-M   'P 1'
#
loop_
_entity.id
_entity.type
_entity.pdbx_description
1 polymer ?
#
loop_
_entity_poly.entity_id
_entity_poly.type
_entity_poly.pdbx_seq_one_letter_code
_entity_poly.pdbx_strand_id
1 'polypeptide(L)'
;MTAYINWIFATFIGACFSSLIYDYKKFGLDFALPAMFIGLLISSVKENSNLRKSCAIIISSAVVLLASIKFLSANTGIMIAAILGVIIGGVIKK
;
A
#
# COMPACT_ATOMS: atom_id res chain seq x y z
N MET A 1 -8.16 5.52 24.26
CA MET A 1 -6.86 5.59 24.99
C MET A 1 -6.06 4.30 24.85
N THR A 2 -6.63 3.13 25.16
CA THR A 2 -5.94 1.82 25.09
C THR A 2 -5.29 1.52 23.74
N ALA A 3 -5.97 1.80 22.63
CA ALA A 3 -5.42 1.59 21.28
C ALA A 3 -4.19 2.47 20.97
N TYR A 4 -4.18 3.72 21.44
CA TYR A 4 -3.07 4.64 21.24
C TYR A 4 -1.84 4.23 22.06
N ILE A 5 -2.06 3.81 23.32
CA ILE A 5 -0.99 3.27 24.17
C ILE A 5 -0.41 2.01 23.56
N ASN A 6 -1.26 1.10 23.05
CA ASN A 6 -0.81 -0.11 22.38
C ASN A 6 0.00 0.20 21.10
N TRP A 7 -0.43 1.17 20.29
CA TRP A 7 0.27 1.57 19.08
C TRP A 7 1.66 2.16 19.38
N ILE A 8 1.75 3.01 20.41
CA ILE A 8 3.02 3.56 20.91
C ILE A 8 3.94 2.43 21.40
N PHE A 9 3.41 1.51 22.19
CA PHE A 9 4.19 0.39 22.74
C PHE A 9 4.70 -0.54 21.63
N ALA A 10 3.85 -0.88 20.67
CA ALA A 10 4.22 -1.69 19.51
C ALA A 10 5.28 -1.00 18.64
N THR A 11 5.15 0.31 18.41
CA THR A 11 6.14 1.10 17.66
C THR A 11 7.48 1.18 18.40
N PHE A 12 7.45 1.36 19.72
CA PHE A 12 8.65 1.39 20.55
C PHE A 12 9.39 0.06 20.54
N ILE A 13 8.67 -1.06 20.70
CA ILE A 13 9.25 -2.40 20.57
C ILE A 13 9.84 -2.61 19.18
N GLY A 14 9.11 -2.25 18.12
CA GLY A 14 9.59 -2.37 16.74
C GLY A 14 10.86 -1.56 16.47
N ALA A 15 10.94 -0.33 17.01
CA ALA A 15 12.13 0.51 16.92
C ALA A 15 13.33 -0.08 17.66
N CYS A 16 13.12 -0.64 18.86
CA CYS A 16 14.17 -1.25 19.67
C CYS A 16 14.71 -2.55 19.03
N PHE A 17 13.83 -3.35 18.44
CA PHE A 17 14.21 -4.58 17.71
C PHE A 17 14.71 -4.31 16.28
N SER A 18 14.55 -3.10 15.75
CA SER A 18 14.98 -2.75 14.38
C SER A 18 16.47 -2.98 14.13
N SER A 19 17.32 -2.77 15.14
CA SER A 19 18.77 -2.96 15.02
C SER A 19 19.19 -4.44 15.04
N LEU A 20 18.31 -5.35 15.43
CA LEU A 20 18.58 -6.79 15.45
C LEU A 20 18.50 -7.41 14.04
N ILE A 21 17.84 -6.72 13.10
CA ILE A 21 17.68 -7.17 11.72
C ILE A 21 18.86 -6.65 10.88
N TYR A 22 19.92 -7.44 10.79
CA TYR A 22 21.12 -7.11 10.01
C TYR A 22 20.86 -7.10 8.49
N ASP A 23 20.00 -7.99 7.98
CA ASP A 23 19.71 -8.11 6.54
C ASP A 23 18.19 -8.02 6.28
N TYR A 24 17.69 -6.79 6.31
CA TYR A 24 16.27 -6.47 6.11
C TYR A 24 15.75 -6.88 4.73
N LYS A 25 16.62 -6.97 3.72
CA LYS A 25 16.24 -7.40 2.37
C LYS A 25 15.93 -8.88 2.31
N LYS A 26 16.71 -9.73 3.00
CA LYS A 26 16.48 -11.18 3.04
C LYS A 26 15.12 -11.53 3.65
N PHE A 27 14.64 -10.75 4.59
CA PHE A 27 13.32 -10.92 5.22
C PHE A 27 12.18 -10.22 4.46
N GLY A 28 12.47 -9.55 3.34
CA GLY A 28 11.46 -8.86 2.54
C GLY A 28 10.83 -7.63 3.23
N LEU A 29 11.47 -7.08 4.27
CA LEU A 29 10.95 -5.89 4.97
C LEU A 29 10.86 -4.67 4.03
N ASP A 30 11.71 -4.61 3.01
CA ASP A 30 11.69 -3.58 1.97
C ASP A 30 10.39 -3.59 1.12
N PHE A 31 9.70 -4.74 1.10
CA PHE A 31 8.42 -4.91 0.41
C PHE A 31 7.19 -4.68 1.31
N ALA A 32 7.38 -4.56 2.63
CA ALA A 32 6.27 -4.38 3.57
C ALA A 32 5.47 -3.10 3.29
N LEU A 33 6.16 -2.01 2.93
CA LEU A 33 5.53 -0.73 2.62
C LEU A 33 4.69 -0.79 1.33
N PRO A 34 5.21 -1.24 0.16
CA PRO A 34 4.39 -1.49 -1.02
C PRO A 34 3.19 -2.42 -0.75
N ALA A 35 3.37 -3.48 0.04
CA ALA A 35 2.31 -4.42 0.36
C ALA A 35 1.14 -3.77 1.14
N MET A 36 1.43 -2.84 2.06
CA MET A 36 0.39 -2.07 2.76
C MET A 36 -0.51 -1.31 1.78
N PHE A 37 0.09 -0.64 0.79
CA PHE A 37 -0.67 0.11 -0.22
C PHE A 37 -1.49 -0.79 -1.14
N ILE A 38 -0.94 -1.96 -1.54
CA ILE A 38 -1.71 -2.96 -2.27
C ILE A 38 -2.91 -3.43 -1.45
N GLY A 39 -2.74 -3.66 -0.14
CA GLY A 39 -3.83 -4.01 0.76
C GLY A 39 -4.95 -2.95 0.80
N LEU A 40 -4.56 -1.67 0.85
CA LEU A 40 -5.51 -0.56 0.77
C LEU A 40 -6.23 -0.51 -0.59
N LEU A 41 -5.51 -0.75 -1.69
CA LEU A 41 -6.09 -0.81 -3.03
C LEU A 41 -7.13 -1.93 -3.15
N ILE A 42 -6.81 -3.13 -2.67
CA ILE A 42 -7.73 -4.28 -2.65
C ILE A 42 -8.97 -3.96 -1.80
N SER A 43 -8.78 -3.33 -0.64
CA SER A 43 -9.89 -2.90 0.21
C SER A 43 -10.82 -1.91 -0.51
N SER A 44 -10.24 -0.91 -1.21
CA SER A 44 -10.98 0.06 -2.01
C SER A 44 -11.78 -0.60 -3.14
N VAL A 45 -11.20 -1.59 -3.81
CA VAL A 45 -11.89 -2.38 -4.85
C VAL A 45 -13.03 -3.21 -4.25
N LYS A 46 -12.82 -3.84 -3.10
CA LYS A 46 -13.81 -4.68 -2.42
C LYS A 46 -15.00 -3.87 -1.89
N GLU A 47 -14.76 -2.64 -1.45
CA GLU A 47 -15.81 -1.76 -0.93
C GLU A 47 -16.75 -1.25 -2.03
N ASN A 48 -16.28 -1.25 -3.29
CA ASN A 48 -17.09 -0.88 -4.44
C ASN A 48 -17.94 -2.07 -4.91
N SER A 49 -19.26 -2.01 -4.72
CA SER A 49 -20.21 -3.05 -5.13
C SER A 49 -20.44 -3.14 -6.65
N ASN A 50 -20.06 -2.11 -7.40
CA ASN A 50 -20.23 -2.06 -8.85
C ASN A 50 -18.99 -2.56 -9.58
N LEU A 51 -19.14 -3.66 -10.33
CA LEU A 51 -18.07 -4.26 -11.13
C LEU A 51 -17.39 -3.26 -12.08
N ARG A 52 -18.15 -2.33 -12.67
CA ARG A 52 -17.60 -1.28 -13.55
C ARG A 52 -16.64 -0.34 -12.82
N LYS A 53 -16.97 0.04 -11.57
CA LYS A 53 -16.15 0.93 -10.74
C LYS A 53 -14.87 0.22 -10.32
N SER A 54 -14.99 -1.03 -9.89
CA SER A 54 -13.85 -1.90 -9.54
C SER A 54 -12.90 -2.10 -10.73
N CYS A 55 -13.42 -2.35 -11.94
CA CYS A 55 -12.61 -2.41 -13.15
C CYS A 55 -11.88 -1.08 -13.43
N ALA A 56 -12.54 0.07 -13.27
CA ALA A 56 -11.90 1.37 -13.48
C ALA A 56 -10.73 1.61 -12.51
N ILE A 57 -10.87 1.23 -11.24
CA ILE A 57 -9.81 1.33 -10.23
C ILE A 57 -8.63 0.42 -10.60
N ILE A 58 -8.89 -0.83 -10.98
CA ILE A 58 -7.83 -1.80 -11.34
C ILE A 58 -7.10 -1.33 -12.59
N ILE A 59 -7.83 -0.93 -13.63
CA ILE A 59 -7.24 -0.51 -14.92
C ILE A 59 -6.42 0.76 -14.73
N SER A 60 -6.94 1.77 -14.03
CA SER A 60 -6.19 3.01 -13.77
C SER A 60 -4.92 2.74 -12.97
N SER A 61 -4.99 1.91 -11.93
CA SER A 61 -3.83 1.51 -11.13
C SER A 61 -2.80 0.73 -11.96
N ALA A 62 -3.24 -0.18 -12.82
CA ALA A 62 -2.36 -0.94 -13.70
C ALA A 62 -1.65 -0.05 -14.72
N VAL A 63 -2.35 0.92 -15.30
CA VAL A 63 -1.76 1.90 -16.23
C VAL A 63 -0.71 2.75 -15.52
N VAL A 64 -1.02 3.27 -14.33
CA VAL A 64 -0.07 4.05 -13.52
C VAL A 64 1.14 3.21 -13.15
N LEU A 65 0.95 1.94 -12.79
CA LEU A 65 2.03 1.03 -12.46
C LEU A 65 2.97 0.86 -13.67
N LEU A 66 2.42 0.47 -14.82
CA LEU A 66 3.20 0.28 -16.06
C LEU A 66 3.96 1.56 -16.46
N ALA A 67 3.35 2.73 -16.30
CA ALA A 67 4.01 4.00 -16.54
C ALA A 67 5.13 4.25 -15.52
N SER A 68 4.90 4.00 -14.24
CA SER A 68 5.83 4.31 -13.16
C SER A 68 7.07 3.42 -13.16
N ILE A 69 6.95 2.13 -13.47
CA ILE A 69 8.10 1.20 -13.50
C ILE A 69 9.12 1.60 -14.59
N LYS A 70 8.70 2.34 -15.63
CA LYS A 70 9.60 2.82 -16.69
C LYS A 70 10.54 3.93 -16.22
N PHE A 71 10.16 4.68 -15.18
CA PHE A 71 10.90 5.84 -14.69
C PHE A 71 11.43 5.66 -13.26
N LEU A 72 10.81 4.82 -12.44
CA LEU A 72 11.12 4.62 -11.02
C LEU A 72 11.35 3.14 -10.69
N SER A 73 11.88 2.89 -9.48
CA SER A 73 11.98 1.54 -8.92
C SER A 73 10.60 0.88 -8.75
N ALA A 74 10.56 -0.45 -8.82
CA ALA A 74 9.31 -1.21 -8.73
C ALA A 74 8.53 -0.89 -7.44
N ASN A 75 9.21 -0.80 -6.30
CA ASN A 75 8.58 -0.51 -5.01
C ASN A 75 7.86 0.85 -5.02
N THR A 76 8.51 1.89 -5.51
CA THR A 76 7.92 3.24 -5.59
C THR A 76 6.80 3.29 -6.61
N GLY A 77 6.95 2.59 -7.75
CA GLY A 77 5.89 2.49 -8.76
C GLY A 77 4.61 1.83 -8.23
N ILE A 78 4.74 0.76 -7.44
CA ILE A 78 3.61 0.10 -6.76
C ILE A 78 2.91 1.05 -5.79
N MET A 79 3.67 1.79 -4.98
CA MET A 79 3.11 2.75 -4.02
C MET A 79 2.29 3.84 -4.74
N ILE A 80 2.86 4.46 -5.78
CA ILE A 80 2.19 5.53 -6.55
C ILE A 80 0.92 4.99 -7.21
N ALA A 81 1.00 3.81 -7.85
CA ALA A 81 -0.14 3.16 -8.49
C ALA A 81 -1.28 2.90 -7.51
N ALA A 82 -0.96 2.36 -6.34
CA ALA A 82 -1.95 2.06 -5.31
C ALA A 82 -2.56 3.33 -4.68
N ILE A 83 -1.76 4.38 -4.43
CA ILE A 83 -2.27 5.66 -3.91
C ILE A 83 -3.26 6.29 -4.91
N LEU A 84 -2.87 6.40 -6.18
CA LEU A 84 -3.75 6.96 -7.22
C LEU A 84 -5.01 6.11 -7.41
N GLY A 85 -4.86 4.78 -7.42
CA GLY A 85 -5.99 3.85 -7.47
C GLY A 85 -6.98 4.03 -6.33
N VAL A 86 -6.50 4.16 -5.09
CA VAL A 86 -7.34 4.41 -3.91
C VAL A 86 -8.02 5.77 -3.99
N ILE A 87 -7.33 6.83 -4.43
CA ILE A 87 -7.93 8.17 -4.61
C ILE A 87 -9.06 8.10 -5.64
N ILE A 88 -8.82 7.47 -6.78
CA ILE A 88 -9.82 7.27 -7.83
C ILE A 88 -11.00 6.47 -7.30
N GLY A 89 -10.75 5.37 -6.57
CA GLY A 89 -11.79 4.57 -5.93
C GLY A 89 -12.62 5.35 -4.91
N GLY A 90 -11.98 6.22 -4.13
CA GLY A 90 -12.65 7.11 -3.16
C GLY A 90 -13.52 8.17 -3.83
N VAL A 91 -13.07 8.74 -4.95
CA VAL A 91 -13.86 9.71 -5.75
C VAL A 91 -15.06 9.05 -6.40
N ILE A 92 -14.90 7.83 -6.94
CA ILE A 92 -15.97 7.10 -7.64
C ILE A 92 -17.03 6.55 -6.66
N LYS A 93 -16.65 6.29 -5.40
CA LYS A 93 -17.58 5.84 -4.35
C LYS A 93 -18.56 6.95 -3.92
N LYS A 94 -18.12 8.21 -3.99
CA LYS A 94 -18.94 9.39 -3.69
C LYS A 94 -19.95 9.65 -4.82
#